data_AF-A0A258C0M9-F1
#
_entry.id   AF-A0A258C0M9-F1
#
_cell.length_a   1.000
_cell.length_b   1.000
_cell.length_c   1.000
_cell.angle_alpha   90.00
_cell.angle_beta   90.00
_cell.angle_gamma   90.00
#
_symmetry.space_group_name_H-M   'P 1'
#
loop_
_entity.id
_entity.type
_entity.pdbx_description
1 polymer ?
#
loop_
_entity_poly.entity_id
_entity_poly.type
_entity_poly.pdbx_seq_one_letter_code
_entity_poly.pdbx_strand_id
1 'polypeptide(L)'
;MIPAARKLLERLREKHKPASLKEPVLRVHSAYAAMTRASRKIGMEPLSHHDLRHLFATICIESGVDVPTVSRWLGHRDGGILAMKVYGHLRNEHSLAAASRVSFAA
;
A
#
# COMPACT_ATOMS: atom_id res chain seq x y z
N MET A 1 5.46 9.46 -13.10
CA MET A 1 4.99 9.87 -11.76
C MET A 1 3.47 10.01 -11.80
N ILE A 2 2.74 9.45 -10.84
CA ILE A 2 1.27 9.56 -10.81
C ILE A 2 0.84 11.04 -10.64
N PRO A 3 -0.25 11.51 -11.27
CA PRO A 3 -0.68 12.91 -11.19
C PRO A 3 -0.89 13.42 -9.76
N ALA A 4 -1.43 12.58 -8.87
CA ALA A 4 -1.63 12.93 -7.47
C ALA A 4 -0.30 13.23 -6.73
N ALA A 5 0.75 12.45 -7.02
CA ALA A 5 2.08 12.67 -6.44
C ALA A 5 2.70 13.97 -6.95
N ARG A 6 2.53 14.28 -8.24
CA ARG A 6 2.94 15.57 -8.81
C ARG A 6 2.30 16.74 -8.06
N LYS A 7 0.97 16.73 -7.97
CA LYS A 7 0.17 17.77 -7.30
C LYS A 7 0.57 17.95 -5.84
N LEU A 8 0.85 16.85 -5.14
CA LEU A 8 1.35 16.89 -3.76
C LEU A 8 2.72 17.60 -3.68
N LEU A 9 3.67 17.22 -4.53
CA LEU A 9 5.01 17.79 -4.52
C LEU A 9 5.02 19.27 -4.90
N GLU A 10 4.21 19.68 -5.87
CA GLU A 10 4.04 21.10 -6.26
C GLU A 10 3.48 21.91 -5.09
N ARG A 11 2.42 21.42 -4.43
CA ARG A 11 1.86 22.06 -3.23
C ARG A 11 2.88 22.19 -2.10
N LEU A 12 3.70 21.16 -1.87
CA LEU A 12 4.74 21.20 -0.84
C LEU A 12 5.87 22.17 -1.20
N ARG A 13 6.23 22.27 -2.48
CA ARG A 13 7.23 23.22 -2.96
C ARG A 13 6.77 24.66 -2.76
N GLU A 14 5.51 24.98 -3.08
CA GLU A 14 4.93 26.29 -2.80
C GLU A 14 4.91 26.64 -1.31
N LYS A 15 4.61 25.63 -0.47
CA LYS A 15 4.62 25.81 0.98
C LYS A 15 6.02 26.05 1.55
N HIS A 16 7.01 25.31 1.06
CA HIS A 16 8.36 25.32 1.63
C HIS A 16 9.31 26.33 0.99
N LYS A 17 8.99 26.82 -0.23
CA LYS A 17 9.76 27.80 -1.01
C LYS A 17 11.28 27.53 -0.99
N PRO A 18 11.75 26.37 -1.48
CA PRO A 18 13.18 26.07 -1.53
C PRO A 18 13.93 27.13 -2.36
N ALA A 19 15.11 27.55 -1.91
CA ALA A 19 15.86 28.62 -2.56
C ALA A 19 16.52 28.14 -3.87
N SER A 20 16.67 26.83 -4.07
CA SER A 20 17.26 26.22 -5.27
C SER A 20 16.61 24.88 -5.64
N LEU A 21 16.86 24.41 -6.87
CA LEU A 21 16.44 23.07 -7.32
C LEU A 21 17.18 21.92 -6.63
N LYS A 22 18.28 22.21 -5.92
CA LYS A 22 19.08 21.22 -5.19
C LYS A 22 18.52 20.94 -3.79
N GLU A 23 17.64 21.79 -3.29
CA GLU A 23 17.03 21.63 -1.97
C GLU A 23 15.87 20.63 -2.00
N PRO A 24 15.76 19.76 -0.98
CA PRO A 24 14.69 18.78 -0.92
C PRO A 24 13.33 19.45 -0.68
N VAL A 25 12.34 19.06 -1.49
CA VAL A 25 10.94 19.51 -1.31
C VAL A 25 10.34 18.96 -0.01
N LEU A 26 10.71 17.72 0.37
CA LEU A 26 10.29 17.08 1.61
C LEU A 26 11.26 17.41 2.75
N ARG A 27 10.74 17.92 3.87
CA ARG A 27 11.49 18.12 5.12
C ARG A 27 11.54 16.88 6.01
N VAL A 28 10.74 15.87 5.67
CA VAL A 28 10.70 14.60 6.40
C VAL A 28 11.69 13.65 5.75
N HIS A 29 12.72 13.26 6.50
CA HIS A 29 13.76 12.35 6.03
C HIS A 29 13.49 10.88 6.38
N SER A 30 12.51 10.61 7.23
CA SER A 30 12.11 9.25 7.61
C SER A 30 10.60 9.16 7.77
N ALA A 31 9.96 8.42 6.88
CA ALA A 31 8.53 8.13 6.96
C ALA A 31 8.21 7.34 8.24
N TYR A 32 9.07 6.38 8.61
CA TYR A 32 8.94 5.62 9.86
C TYR A 32 8.90 6.54 11.08
N ALA A 33 9.92 7.40 11.25
CA ALA A 33 9.98 8.30 12.41
C ALA A 33 8.81 9.31 12.44
N ALA A 34 8.33 9.77 11.28
CA ALA A 34 7.15 10.63 11.20
C ALA A 34 5.89 9.89 11.67
N MET A 35 5.66 8.68 11.19
CA MET A 35 4.51 7.84 11.57
C MET A 35 4.55 7.45 13.04
N THR A 36 5.69 6.97 13.55
CA THR A 36 5.85 6.62 14.97
C THR A 36 5.55 7.81 15.88
N ARG A 37 6.03 9.02 15.54
CA ARG A 37 5.73 10.23 16.32
C ARG A 37 4.25 10.57 16.30
N ALA A 38 3.59 10.43 15.16
CA ALA A 38 2.16 10.66 15.03
C ALA A 38 1.36 9.67 15.88
N SER A 39 1.67 8.37 15.81
CA SER A 39 1.05 7.32 16.63
C SER A 39 1.12 7.63 18.11
N ARG A 40 2.33 7.93 18.63
CA ARG A 40 2.51 8.25 20.04
C ARG A 40 1.73 9.50 20.48
N LYS A 41 1.66 10.51 19.61
CA LYS A 41 0.94 11.76 19.91
C LYS A 41 -0.55 11.52 20.14
N ILE A 42 -1.13 10.54 19.48
CA ILE A 42 -2.56 10.18 19.61
C ILE A 42 -2.79 8.99 20.55
N GLY A 43 -1.74 8.51 21.25
CA GLY A 43 -1.85 7.43 22.23
C GLY A 43 -2.09 6.04 21.63
N MET A 44 -1.72 5.81 20.38
CA MET A 44 -1.81 4.49 19.75
C MET A 44 -0.43 3.87 19.52
N GLU A 45 -0.41 2.58 19.23
CA GLU A 45 0.85 1.89 18.96
C GLU A 45 1.56 2.40 17.71
N PRO A 46 2.91 2.40 17.70
CA PRO A 46 3.70 2.82 16.54
C PRO A 46 3.28 2.10 15.27
N LEU A 47 2.84 2.88 14.27
CA LEU A 47 2.66 2.40 12.92
C LEU A 47 3.87 2.77 12.07
N SER A 48 4.17 1.90 11.12
CA SER A 48 5.15 2.06 10.08
C SER A 48 4.47 2.22 8.72
N HIS A 49 5.25 2.61 7.71
CA HIS A 49 4.78 2.61 6.32
C HIS A 49 4.56 1.19 5.76
N HIS A 50 5.16 0.16 6.37
CA HIS A 50 4.89 -1.24 6.03
C HIS A 50 3.49 -1.66 6.48
N ASP A 51 3.01 -1.17 7.62
CA ASP A 51 1.64 -1.45 8.09
C ASP A 51 0.60 -0.86 7.12
N LEU A 52 0.85 0.36 6.62
CA LEU A 52 0.01 0.96 5.59
C LEU A 52 0.03 0.17 4.27
N ARG A 53 1.19 -0.40 3.92
CA ARG A 53 1.33 -1.28 2.76
C ARG A 53 0.56 -2.60 2.94
N HIS A 54 0.58 -3.16 4.17
CA HIS A 54 -0.23 -4.33 4.50
C HIS A 54 -1.72 -4.02 4.42
N LEU A 55 -2.16 -2.90 4.99
CA LEU A 55 -3.53 -2.42 4.91
C LEU A 55 -4.01 -2.25 3.46
N PHE A 56 -3.19 -1.64 2.60
CA PHE A 56 -3.51 -1.51 1.17
C PHE A 56 -3.74 -2.88 0.51
N ALA A 57 -2.87 -3.86 0.78
CA ALA A 57 -3.00 -5.19 0.20
C ALA A 57 -4.27 -5.91 0.68
N THR A 58 -4.56 -5.85 1.98
CA THR A 58 -5.79 -6.39 2.58
C THR A 58 -7.03 -5.80 1.92
N ILE A 59 -7.13 -4.47 1.85
CA ILE A 59 -8.28 -3.78 1.24
C ILE A 59 -8.44 -4.18 -0.23
N CYS A 60 -7.36 -4.28 -1.01
CA CYS A 60 -7.46 -4.70 -2.41
C CYS A 60 -8.00 -6.12 -2.56
N ILE A 61 -7.55 -7.06 -1.72
CA ILE A 61 -7.97 -8.46 -1.77
C ILE A 61 -9.43 -8.60 -1.33
N GLU A 62 -9.81 -7.94 -0.24
CA GLU A 62 -11.21 -7.90 0.24
C GLU A 62 -12.14 -7.22 -0.76
N SER A 63 -11.63 -6.26 -1.55
CA SER A 63 -12.35 -5.65 -2.68
C SER A 63 -12.42 -6.56 -3.93
N GLY A 64 -11.94 -7.81 -3.84
CA GLY A 64 -12.03 -8.80 -4.91
C GLY A 64 -10.88 -8.82 -5.91
N VAL A 65 -9.83 -8.02 -5.71
CA VAL A 65 -8.63 -8.04 -6.58
C VAL A 65 -7.82 -9.31 -6.31
N ASP A 66 -7.40 -10.01 -7.37
CA ASP A 66 -6.62 -11.23 -7.22
C ASP A 66 -5.19 -10.95 -6.68
N VAL A 67 -4.68 -11.90 -5.89
CA VAL A 67 -3.37 -11.75 -5.22
C VAL A 67 -2.21 -11.57 -6.22
N PRO A 68 -2.12 -12.28 -7.35
CA PRO A 68 -1.11 -11.99 -8.37
C PRO A 68 -1.13 -10.54 -8.87
N THR A 69 -2.31 -9.95 -9.07
CA THR A 69 -2.46 -8.54 -9.45
C THR A 69 -1.99 -7.60 -8.34
N VAL A 70 -2.47 -7.78 -7.11
CA VAL A 70 -2.02 -6.96 -5.95
C VAL A 70 -0.50 -7.10 -5.76
N SER A 71 0.05 -8.30 -5.90
CA SER A 71 1.48 -8.56 -5.78
C SER A 71 2.32 -7.79 -6.81
N ARG A 72 1.83 -7.67 -8.05
CA ARG A 72 2.46 -6.85 -9.09
C ARG A 72 2.44 -5.36 -8.73
N TRP A 73 1.35 -4.84 -8.19
CA TRP A 73 1.28 -3.44 -7.71
C TRP A 73 2.21 -3.18 -6.53
N LEU A 74 2.31 -4.14 -5.63
CA LEU A 74 3.25 -4.12 -4.51
C LEU A 74 4.70 -4.23 -4.98
N GLY A 75 4.97 -4.71 -6.20
CA GLY A 75 6.32 -4.88 -6.74
C GLY A 75 7.05 -6.09 -6.17
N HIS A 76 6.34 -7.14 -5.75
CA HIS A 76 7.01 -8.37 -5.35
C HIS A 76 7.53 -9.11 -6.60
N ARG A 77 8.81 -9.45 -6.59
CA ARG A 77 9.48 -10.15 -7.71
C ARG A 77 9.27 -11.66 -7.72
N ASP A 78 8.72 -12.21 -6.65
CA ASP A 78 8.51 -13.65 -6.43
C ASP A 78 7.18 -14.16 -7.02
N GLY A 79 6.58 -13.41 -7.95
CA GLY A 79 5.35 -13.81 -8.61
C GLY A 79 4.12 -13.90 -7.69
N GLY A 80 4.19 -13.38 -6.46
CA GLY A 80 3.07 -13.41 -5.52
C GLY A 80 3.13 -14.49 -4.45
N ILE A 81 4.22 -15.25 -4.37
CA ILE A 81 4.41 -16.24 -3.29
C ILE A 81 4.32 -15.56 -1.91
N LEU A 82 5.02 -14.44 -1.70
CA LEU A 82 4.99 -13.68 -0.46
C LEU A 82 3.61 -13.12 -0.18
N ALA A 83 2.93 -12.57 -1.19
CA ALA A 83 1.57 -12.04 -1.03
C ALA A 83 0.58 -13.16 -0.67
N MET A 84 0.68 -14.34 -1.31
CA MET A 84 -0.14 -15.51 -0.99
C MET A 84 0.13 -16.02 0.42
N LYS A 85 1.39 -16.06 0.86
CA LYS A 85 1.75 -16.47 2.22
C LYS A 85 1.16 -15.53 3.27
N VAL A 86 1.16 -14.23 3.02
CA VAL A 86 0.73 -13.21 3.98
C VAL A 86 -0.80 -13.05 3.98
N TYR A 87 -1.45 -13.07 2.82
CA TYR A 87 -2.87 -12.71 2.69
C TYR A 87 -3.78 -13.85 2.19
N GLY A 88 -3.24 -15.05 1.93
CA GLY A 88 -4.01 -16.15 1.35
C GLY A 88 -5.25 -16.55 2.15
N HIS A 89 -5.23 -16.34 3.47
CA HIS A 89 -6.36 -16.59 4.37
C HIS A 89 -7.58 -15.69 4.09
N LEU A 90 -7.39 -14.50 3.49
CA LEU A 90 -8.49 -13.60 3.11
C LEU A 90 -9.28 -14.12 1.90
N ARG A 91 -8.84 -15.19 1.24
CA ARG A 91 -9.49 -15.73 0.05
C ARG A 91 -10.63 -16.71 0.33
N ASN A 92 -11.05 -16.94 1.57
CA ASN A 92 -12.11 -17.94 1.83
C ASN A 92 -13.39 -17.65 1.03
N GLU A 93 -13.89 -16.41 1.06
CA GLU A 93 -15.07 -16.02 0.29
C GLU A 93 -14.82 -16.06 -1.23
N HIS A 94 -13.66 -15.57 -1.67
CA HIS A 94 -13.28 -15.58 -3.09
C HIS A 94 -13.14 -17.01 -3.64
N SER A 95 -12.63 -17.93 -2.82
CA SER A 95 -12.46 -19.36 -3.14
C SER A 95 -13.82 -20.02 -3.28
N LEU A 96 -14.73 -19.78 -2.34
CA LEU A 96 -16.11 -20.27 -2.41
C LEU A 96 -16.85 -19.74 -3.65
N ALA A 97 -16.72 -18.45 -3.95
CA ALA A 97 -17.30 -17.83 -5.14
C ALA A 97 -16.64 -18.28 -6.47
N ALA A 98 -15.37 -18.69 -6.45
CA ALA A 98 -14.72 -19.30 -7.60
C ALA A 98 -15.19 -20.74 -7.80
N ALA A 99 -15.27 -21.52 -6.72
CA ALA A 99 -15.74 -22.90 -6.74
C ALA A 99 -17.19 -23.01 -7.24
N SER A 100 -18.08 -22.08 -6.86
CA SER A 100 -19.47 -22.06 -7.33
C SER A 100 -19.63 -21.83 -8.84
N ARG A 101 -18.60 -21.30 -9.51
CA ARG A 101 -18.58 -21.07 -10.96
C ARG A 101 -18.04 -22.28 -11.74
N VAL A 102 -17.50 -23.29 -11.07
CA VAL A 102 -16.98 -24.49 -11.73
C VAL A 102 -18.14 -25.43 -12.07
N SER A 103 -18.41 -25.61 -13.35
CA SER A 103 -19.31 -26.65 -13.87
C SER A 103 -18.48 -27.74 -14.55
N PHE A 104 -18.74 -29.00 -14.19
CA PHE A 104 -18.17 -30.17 -14.86
C PHE A 104 -19.12 -30.78 -15.90
N ALA A 105 -20.32 -30.22 -16.07
CA ALA A 105 -21.23 -30.62 -17.14
C ALA A 105 -20.79 -29.95 -18.46
N ALA A 106 -20.61 -30.79 -19.49
CA ALA A 106 -20.23 -30.42 -20.85
C ALA A 106 -21.34 -29.65 -21.58
#